data_AF-K6YVS6-F1
#
_entry.id   AF-K6YVS6-F1
#
_cell.length_a   1.000
_cell.length_b   1.000
_cell.length_c   1.000
_cell.angle_alpha   90.00
_cell.angle_beta   90.00
_cell.angle_gamma   90.00
#
_symmetry.space_group_name_H-M   'P 1'
#
loop_
_entity.id
_entity.type
_entity.pdbx_description
1 polymer ?
#
loop_
_entity_poly.entity_id
_entity_poly.type
_entity_poly.pdbx_seq_one_letter_code
_entity_poly.pdbx_strand_id
1 'polypeptide(L)' 'MATTEQINQLAEAQAARHKLMTGTAVVKVTKDGMTVEYTQGSLRQLTNYIETLNQIVNDTGKRRPPAGVRF' A
#
# COMPACT_ATOMS: atom_id res chain seq x y z
N MET A 1 11.33 -10.07 -10.22
CA MET A 1 11.95 -8.89 -9.59
C MET A 1 10.83 -7.94 -9.24
N ALA A 2 10.74 -7.44 -8.00
CA ALA A 2 9.82 -6.35 -7.67
C ALA A 2 10.16 -5.18 -8.60
N THR A 3 9.17 -4.72 -9.36
CA THR A 3 9.39 -3.66 -10.34
C THR A 3 9.64 -2.35 -9.59
N THR A 4 10.53 -1.50 -10.10
CA THR A 4 10.79 -0.15 -9.57
C THR A 4 9.50 0.66 -9.42
N GLU A 5 8.51 0.36 -10.25
CA GLU A 5 7.17 0.93 -10.18
C GLU A 5 6.47 0.63 -8.85
N GLN A 6 6.53 -0.61 -8.35
CA GLN A 6 5.88 -1.01 -7.09
C GLN A 6 6.50 -0.31 -5.87
N ILE A 7 7.82 -0.07 -5.89
CA ILE A 7 8.53 0.65 -4.82
C ILE A 7 8.09 2.13 -4.80
N ASN A 8 7.99 2.75 -5.97
CA ASN A 8 7.52 4.13 -6.09
C ASN A 8 6.05 4.26 -5.64
N GLN A 9 5.18 3.35 -6.07
CA GLN A 9 3.77 3.32 -5.64
C GLN A 9 3.63 3.18 -4.12
N LEU A 10 4.49 2.40 -3.47
CA LEU A 10 4.50 2.24 -2.01
C LEU A 10 4.90 3.54 -1.31
N ALA A 11 5.96 4.20 -1.77
CA ALA A 11 6.38 5.50 -1.24
C ALA A 11 5.30 6.58 -1.42
N GLU A 12 4.68 6.64 -2.60
CA GLU A 12 3.55 7.55 -2.87
C GLU A 12 2.35 7.26 -1.96
N ALA A 13 1.98 5.99 -1.78
CA ALA A 13 0.86 5.61 -0.94
C ALA A 13 1.12 5.92 0.55
N GLN A 14 2.34 5.74 1.05
CA GLN A 14 2.74 6.15 2.41
C GLN A 14 2.67 7.67 2.58
N ALA A 15 3.20 8.43 1.62
CA ALA A 15 3.11 9.89 1.64
C ALA A 15 1.65 10.36 1.58
N ALA A 16 0.80 9.70 0.79
CA ALA A 16 -0.62 9.98 0.70
C ALA A 16 -1.34 9.74 2.02
N ARG A 17 -1.06 8.62 2.70
CA ARG A 17 -1.60 8.34 4.04
C ARG A 17 -1.18 9.43 5.03
N HIS A 18 0.10 9.83 5.03
CA HIS A 18 0.58 10.87 5.93
C HIS A 18 -0.11 12.22 5.65
N LYS A 19 -0.28 12.60 4.38
CA LYS A 19 -1.00 13.80 3.96
C LYS A 19 -2.47 13.78 4.38
N LEU A 20 -3.15 12.64 4.24
CA LEU A 20 -4.53 12.47 4.72
C LEU A 20 -4.64 12.60 6.25
N MET A 21 -3.64 12.10 6.99
CA MET A 21 -3.58 12.23 8.45
C MET A 21 -3.22 13.64 8.92
N THR A 22 -2.42 14.39 8.16
CA THR A 22 -2.00 15.77 8.50
C THR A 22 -3.05 16.83 8.13
N GLY A 23 -4.22 16.44 7.61
CA GLY A 23 -5.35 17.34 7.37
C GLY A 23 -5.67 17.60 5.90
N THR A 24 -5.01 16.92 4.96
CA THR A 24 -5.38 17.00 3.54
C THR A 24 -6.61 16.12 3.29
N ALA A 25 -7.68 16.67 2.69
CA ALA A 25 -8.94 15.93 2.54
C ALA A 25 -8.90 14.84 1.44
N VAL A 26 -8.09 15.05 0.39
CA VAL A 26 -8.03 14.21 -0.81
C VAL A 26 -6.59 14.10 -1.30
N VAL A 27 -6.15 12.89 -1.65
CA VAL A 27 -4.83 12.62 -2.26
C VAL A 27 -4.99 11.74 -3.48
N LYS A 28 -4.29 12.08 -4.56
CA LYS A 28 -4.24 11.29 -5.79
C LYS A 28 -3.03 10.37 -5.75
N VAL A 29 -3.22 9.08 -5.95
CA VAL A 29 -2.15 8.08 -6.04
C VAL A 29 -2.23 7.42 -7.41
N THR A 30 -1.10 7.32 -8.09
CA THR A 30 -1.01 6.70 -9.40
C THR A 30 -0.81 5.19 -9.22
N LYS A 31 -1.75 4.39 -9.68
CA LYS A 31 -1.73 2.93 -9.59
C LYS A 31 -1.86 2.34 -10.99
N ASP A 32 -0.85 1.60 -11.44
CA ASP A 32 -0.88 0.87 -12.72
C ASP A 32 -1.28 1.76 -13.92
N GLY A 33 -0.82 3.02 -13.92
CA GLY A 33 -1.19 4.04 -14.93
C GLY A 33 -2.55 4.71 -14.72
N MET A 34 -3.31 4.32 -13.70
CA MET A 34 -4.59 4.93 -13.31
C MET A 34 -4.44 5.79 -12.06
N THR A 35 -4.85 7.06 -12.15
CA THR A 35 -4.88 7.96 -10.99
C THR A 35 -6.11 7.66 -10.14
N VAL A 36 -5.91 7.12 -8.95
CA VAL A 36 -6.98 6.85 -7.99
C VAL A 36 -6.97 7.93 -6.91
N GLU A 37 -8.12 8.57 -6.71
CA GLU A 37 -8.30 9.60 -5.68
C GLU A 37 -8.75 8.94 -4.39
N TYR A 38 -7.94 9.07 -3.34
CA TYR A 38 -8.24 8.59 -2.01
C TYR A 38 -8.60 9.77 -1.10
N THR A 39 -9.72 9.66 -0.40
CA THR A 39 -10.18 10.60 0.63
C THR A 39 -10.04 9.98 2.01
N GLN A 40 -10.26 10.77 3.07
CA GLN A 40 -10.30 10.27 4.44
C GLN A 40 -11.32 9.13 4.65
N GLY A 41 -12.45 9.12 3.94
CA GLY A 41 -13.43 8.03 4.00
C GLY A 41 -12.90 6.70 3.43
N SER A 42 -11.95 6.77 2.51
CA SER A 42 -11.29 5.62 1.89
C SER A 42 -9.94 5.24 2.53
N LEU A 43 -9.59 5.83 3.69
CA LEU A 43 -8.31 5.58 4.37
C LEU A 43 -8.10 4.09 4.69
N ARG A 44 -9.18 3.37 5.01
CA ARG A 44 -9.14 1.91 5.20
C ARG A 44 -8.75 1.16 3.93
N GLN A 45 -9.26 1.56 2.77
CA GLN A 45 -8.89 0.97 1.48
C GLN A 45 -7.44 1.31 1.12
N LEU A 46 -7.02 2.56 1.33
CA LEU A 46 -5.63 2.97 1.12
C LEU A 46 -4.65 2.18 2.01
N THR A 47 -5.03 1.93 3.27
CA THR A 47 -4.20 1.15 4.20
C THR A 47 -4.10 -0.32 3.75
N ASN A 48 -5.21 -0.96 3.41
CA ASN A 48 -5.20 -2.32 2.88
C ASN A 48 -4.38 -2.43 1.58
N TYR A 49 -4.44 -1.40 0.74
CA TYR A 49 -3.66 -1.32 -0.48
C TYR A 49 -2.14 -1.23 -0.20
N ILE A 50 -1.74 -0.39 0.76
CA ILE A 50 -0.34 -0.30 1.22
C ILE A 50 0.14 -1.64 1.79
N GLU A 51 -0.69 -2.34 2.58
CA GLU A 51 -0.33 -3.64 3.13
C GLU A 51 -0.15 -4.70 2.05
N THR A 52 -1.04 -4.71 1.04
CA THR A 52 -0.95 -5.64 -0.09
C THR A 52 0.30 -5.36 -0.93
N LEU A 53 0.60 -4.09 -1.21
CA LEU A 53 1.83 -3.68 -1.90
C LEU A 53 3.08 -4.06 -1.10
N ASN A 54 3.08 -3.80 0.21
CA ASN A 54 4.18 -4.23 1.08
C ASN A 54 4.36 -5.75 1.03
N GLN A 55 3.28 -6.53 1.03
CA GLN A 55 3.36 -7.97 0.88
C GLN A 55 3.98 -8.33 -0.46
N ILE A 56 3.52 -7.81 -1.59
CA ILE A 56 4.12 -8.16 -2.90
C ILE A 56 5.63 -7.83 -2.95
N VAL A 57 6.01 -6.66 -2.42
CA VAL A 57 7.42 -6.22 -2.36
C VAL A 57 8.25 -7.10 -1.41
N ASN A 58 7.72 -7.52 -0.25
CA ASN A 58 8.44 -8.32 0.76
C ASN A 58 8.34 -9.85 0.56
N ASP A 59 7.22 -10.34 0.02
CA ASP A 59 6.88 -11.76 -0.18
C ASP A 59 7.64 -12.36 -1.37
N THR A 60 8.30 -11.51 -2.17
CA THR A 60 9.33 -11.93 -3.14
C THR A 60 10.47 -12.75 -2.48
N GLY A 61 10.55 -12.84 -1.15
CA GLY A 61 11.52 -13.72 -0.47
C GLY A 61 11.12 -14.37 0.86
N LYS A 62 9.90 -14.20 1.39
CA LYS A 62 9.54 -14.73 2.72
C LYS A 62 8.29 -15.61 2.67
N ARG A 63 8.52 -16.91 2.49
CA ARG A 63 7.53 -17.97 2.75
C ARG A 63 6.92 -17.78 4.14
N ARG A 64 5.62 -17.45 4.20
CA ARG A 64 4.85 -17.47 5.45
C ARG A 64 4.82 -18.90 5.98
N PRO A 65 5.17 -19.16 7.25
CA PRO A 65 4.96 -20.48 7.83
C PRO A 65 3.46 -20.80 7.82
N PRO A 66 3.07 -22.08 7.63
CA PRO A 66 1.67 -22.46 7.58
C PRO A 66 0.99 -22.04 8.89
N ALA A 67 -0.10 -21.28 8.76
CA ALA A 67 -0.97 -20.89 9.85
C ALA A 67 -1.69 -22.14 10.37
N GLY A 68 -1.06 -22.90 11.27
CA GLY A 68 -1.67 -24.14 11.76
C GLY A 68 -0.85 -25.07 12.64
N VAL A 69 0.27 -24.66 13.23
CA VAL A 69 0.94 -25.51 14.24
C VAL A 69 1.01 -24.76 15.57
N ARG A 70 -0.01 -24.99 16.38
CA ARG A 70 0.06 -24.85 17.84
C ARG A 70 0.15 -26.28 18.39
N PHE A 71 1.30 -26.63 18.99
CA PHE A 71 1.35 -27.68 20.00
C PHE A 71 0.97 -27.07 21.35
#